data_AF-A0A2V0RMN4-F1
#
_entry.id   AF-A0A2V0RMN4-F1
#
_cell.length_a   1.000
_cell.length_b   1.000
_cell.length_c   1.000
_cell.angle_alpha   90.00
_cell.angle_beta   90.00
_cell.angle_gamma   90.00
#
_symmetry.space_group_name_H-M   'P 1'
#
loop_
_entity.id
_entity.type
_entity.pdbx_description
1 polymer ?
#
loop_
_entity_poly.entity_id
_entity_poly.type
_entity_poly.pdbx_seq_one_letter_code
_entity_poly.pdbx_strand_id
1 'polypeptide(L)'
;MEIIDLRVIERAKRDGFRAASAGYLIKLITQALGVKTDDIEDDERLESLSKRMGVTRRVLVEELKKINEAMKDRVSPGEVYDFKELRRHKGRIDLQSLLCNGLYNEVEVYHYENYLSYIMPPNSDRIVYTTDIPITVSGDVFTINSQHNGRYHIHYASKVSDIKRMFNYTKFRLHSGSQTVVIDGIGVESIDNGMMTLALNIDMSQHDKFSDVHNLLMSANYVTYSYDKVAPFIIERAGLDQGTLIMHVFPQSDGTALTNWMQHCETSLERMLISILNTLKTKGEAYSSKGLGGQFPIDFYGVLRGTLDALDPAKSSNSNTSRRIPDKIVIDELFKGYINGVRTGVVSERIRIAFGCLKTRNKPHNLINLQLFIKSYLSFAGLFQYYDDIMTFNKDVDGVKDVTKQSRVTEQLLSFIDKGSMMLKELEQKAGIIVDKLPNSADEYIDHIINQVTKIISPVQRYLN
;
A
#
# COMPACT_ATOMS: atom_id res chain seq x y z
N MET A 1 30.81 23.01 0.83
CA MET A 1 29.72 22.29 0.13
C MET A 1 28.41 22.91 0.59
N GLU A 2 27.56 23.33 -0.34
CA GLU A 2 26.29 23.98 -0.01
C GLU A 2 25.28 22.91 0.44
N ILE A 3 24.75 23.05 1.66
CA ILE A 3 23.73 22.16 2.22
C ILE A 3 22.37 22.75 1.88
N ILE A 4 21.53 22.00 1.16
CA ILE A 4 20.17 22.43 0.82
C ILE A 4 19.31 22.38 2.10
N ASP A 5 18.55 23.43 2.41
CA ASP A 5 17.55 23.36 3.50
C ASP A 5 16.37 22.50 3.03
N LEU A 6 16.23 21.32 3.64
CA LEU A 6 15.16 20.38 3.36
C LEU A 6 14.32 20.17 4.60
N ARG A 7 13.00 20.31 4.47
CA ARG A 7 12.07 20.05 5.57
C ARG A 7 11.08 18.99 5.16
N VAL A 8 11.03 17.90 5.93
CA VAL A 8 9.91 16.96 5.84
C VAL A 8 9.05 17.11 7.07
N ILE A 9 7.81 17.56 6.86
CA ILE A 9 6.85 17.79 7.91
C ILE A 9 5.95 16.57 8.01
N GLU A 10 6.00 15.88 9.14
CA GLU A 10 5.08 14.81 9.48
C GLU A 10 3.71 15.39 9.83
N ARG A 11 2.66 14.96 9.13
CA ARG A 11 1.28 15.33 9.44
C ARG A 11 0.59 14.18 10.17
N ALA A 12 -0.16 14.54 11.23
CA ALA A 12 -0.97 13.58 11.98
C ALA A 12 -2.06 12.90 11.13
N LYS A 13 -2.54 13.60 10.09
CA LYS A 13 -3.57 13.10 9.17
C LYS A 13 -3.28 13.63 7.77
N ARG A 14 -3.13 12.71 6.82
CA ARG A 14 -3.18 13.00 5.39
C ARG A 14 -4.07 11.95 4.76
N ASP A 15 -4.93 12.36 3.83
CA ASP A 15 -5.67 11.40 3.04
C ASP A 15 -4.63 10.55 2.27
N GLY A 16 -4.83 9.23 2.20
CA GLY A 16 -3.89 8.32 1.52
C GLY A 16 -3.58 8.82 0.10
N PHE A 17 -2.45 8.42 -0.49
CA PHE A 17 -2.01 8.92 -1.80
C PHE A 17 -3.05 8.73 -2.92
N ARG A 18 -4.02 7.84 -2.71
CA ARG A 18 -5.15 7.56 -3.61
C ARG A 18 -6.38 8.43 -3.41
N ALA A 19 -6.58 8.97 -2.22
CA ALA A 19 -7.63 9.94 -1.99
C ALA A 19 -7.26 11.24 -2.71
N ALA A 20 -8.06 11.63 -3.70
CA ALA A 20 -7.83 12.91 -4.35
C ALA A 20 -8.16 14.01 -3.33
N SER A 21 -7.12 14.71 -2.85
CA SER A 21 -7.35 16.01 -2.21
C SER A 21 -8.16 16.88 -3.16
N ALA A 22 -9.05 17.74 -2.65
CA ALA A 22 -9.80 18.67 -3.50
C ALA A 22 -8.87 19.43 -4.45
N GLY A 23 -7.69 19.84 -3.99
CA GLY A 23 -6.67 20.48 -4.83
C GLY A 23 -6.12 19.60 -5.97
N TYR A 24 -6.03 18.28 -5.78
CA TYR A 24 -5.62 17.35 -6.83
C TYR A 24 -6.72 17.17 -7.89
N LEU A 25 -7.97 16.98 -7.43
CA LEU A 25 -9.14 16.90 -8.31
C LEU A 25 -9.29 18.18 -9.14
N ILE A 26 -9.25 19.35 -8.47
CA ILE A 26 -9.33 20.66 -9.12
C ILE A 26 -8.27 20.76 -10.20
N LYS A 27 -7.00 20.43 -9.91
CA LYS A 27 -5.92 20.48 -10.90
C LYS A 27 -6.18 19.58 -12.11
N LEU A 28 -6.63 18.34 -11.90
CA LEU A 28 -6.93 17.43 -13.00
C LEU A 28 -8.10 17.93 -13.86
N ILE A 29 -9.16 18.45 -13.24
CA ILE A 29 -10.31 19.02 -13.93
C ILE A 29 -9.89 20.28 -14.70
N THR A 30 -9.15 21.19 -14.07
CA THR A 30 -8.61 22.41 -14.70
C THR A 30 -7.76 22.07 -15.93
N GLN A 31 -6.88 21.07 -15.84
CA GLN A 31 -6.08 20.59 -16.98
C GLN A 31 -6.97 19.97 -18.08
N ALA A 32 -7.95 19.14 -17.72
CA ALA A 32 -8.88 18.53 -18.68
C ALA A 32 -9.75 19.58 -19.40
N LEU A 33 -10.02 20.71 -18.76
CA LEU A 33 -10.75 21.85 -19.32
C LEU A 33 -9.86 22.84 -20.09
N GLY A 34 -8.53 22.67 -20.07
CA GLY A 34 -7.59 23.57 -20.75
C GLY A 34 -7.51 24.97 -20.14
N VAL A 35 -7.80 25.11 -18.84
CA VAL A 35 -7.74 26.39 -18.13
C VAL A 35 -6.30 26.63 -17.67
N LYS A 36 -5.66 27.71 -18.13
CA LYS A 36 -4.32 28.10 -17.67
C LYS A 36 -4.34 28.46 -16.19
N THR A 37 -3.43 27.88 -15.41
CA THR A 37 -3.17 28.27 -14.02
C THR A 37 -1.69 28.51 -13.82
N ASP A 38 -1.34 29.58 -13.12
CA ASP A 38 0.03 30.12 -13.01
C ASP A 38 1.05 29.20 -12.31
N ASP A 39 0.66 28.01 -11.85
CA ASP A 39 1.44 27.12 -10.94
C ASP A 39 1.68 25.69 -11.47
N ILE A 40 1.51 25.40 -12.77
CA ILE A 40 1.53 24.01 -13.29
C ILE A 40 2.44 23.86 -14.52
N GLU A 41 3.47 22.99 -14.41
CA GLU A 41 4.06 22.34 -15.59
C GLU A 41 3.06 21.30 -16.14
N ASP A 42 2.63 21.51 -17.38
CA ASP A 42 1.20 21.47 -17.75
C ASP A 42 0.61 20.09 -18.14
N ASP A 43 1.38 19.01 -18.30
CA ASP A 43 0.84 17.76 -18.91
C ASP A 43 1.17 16.43 -18.20
N GLU A 44 2.17 16.38 -17.31
CA GLU A 44 2.68 15.11 -16.80
C GLU A 44 1.69 14.34 -15.90
N ARG A 45 0.77 15.04 -15.22
CA ARG A 45 -0.15 14.42 -14.25
C ARG A 45 -1.26 13.62 -14.92
N LEU A 46 -1.91 14.21 -15.93
CA LEU A 46 -2.92 13.51 -16.73
C LEU A 46 -2.29 12.33 -17.47
N GLU A 47 -1.10 12.51 -18.00
CA GLU A 47 -0.36 11.45 -18.69
C GLU A 47 0.08 10.32 -17.74
N SER A 48 0.50 10.66 -16.53
CA SER A 48 0.81 9.66 -15.50
C SER A 48 -0.43 8.88 -15.08
N LEU A 49 -1.57 9.56 -14.88
CA LEU A 49 -2.83 8.92 -14.48
C LEU A 49 -3.39 8.04 -15.60
N SER A 50 -3.38 8.50 -16.86
CA SER A 50 -3.86 7.74 -18.02
C SER A 50 -3.08 6.44 -18.20
N LYS A 51 -1.74 6.51 -18.13
CA LYS A 51 -0.85 5.34 -18.15
C LYS A 51 -1.15 4.36 -17.01
N ARG A 52 -1.31 4.86 -15.79
CA ARG A 52 -1.64 4.02 -14.62
C ARG A 52 -2.97 3.30 -14.78
N MET A 53 -3.98 3.97 -15.32
CA MET A 53 -5.32 3.42 -15.53
C MET A 53 -5.42 2.51 -16.76
N GLY A 54 -4.42 2.55 -17.65
CA GLY A 54 -4.42 1.79 -18.90
C GLY A 54 -5.38 2.35 -19.94
N VAL A 55 -5.60 3.67 -19.95
CA VAL A 55 -6.52 4.35 -20.89
C VAL A 55 -5.82 5.47 -21.64
N THR A 56 -6.37 5.89 -22.77
CA THR A 56 -5.81 7.03 -23.50
C THR A 56 -6.13 8.34 -22.78
N ARG A 57 -5.24 9.34 -22.93
CA ARG A 57 -5.45 10.68 -22.38
C ARG A 57 -6.78 11.29 -22.83
N ARG A 58 -7.16 11.10 -24.11
CA ARG A 58 -8.42 11.63 -24.66
C ARG A 58 -9.64 11.10 -23.89
N VAL A 59 -9.70 9.79 -23.69
CA VAL A 59 -10.80 9.13 -22.96
C VAL A 59 -10.86 9.62 -21.51
N LEU A 60 -9.71 9.74 -20.84
CA LEU A 60 -9.64 10.28 -19.48
C LEU A 60 -10.17 11.72 -19.40
N VAL A 61 -9.82 12.57 -20.36
CA VAL A 61 -10.26 13.98 -20.40
C VAL A 61 -11.76 14.09 -20.62
N GLU A 62 -12.33 13.30 -21.54
CA GLU A 62 -13.78 13.25 -21.77
C GLU A 62 -14.53 12.85 -20.50
N GLU A 63 -14.03 11.85 -19.77
CA GLU A 63 -14.68 11.38 -18.56
C GLU A 63 -14.58 12.38 -17.40
N LEU A 64 -13.43 13.05 -17.24
CA LEU A 64 -13.26 14.13 -16.27
C LEU A 64 -14.20 15.30 -16.54
N LYS A 65 -14.52 15.59 -17.81
CA LYS A 65 -15.50 16.63 -18.17
C LYS A 65 -16.90 16.26 -17.71
N LYS A 66 -17.34 15.02 -17.92
CA LYS A 66 -18.64 14.52 -17.42
C LYS A 66 -18.75 14.62 -15.89
N ILE A 67 -17.69 14.24 -15.16
CA ILE A 67 -17.65 14.38 -13.69
C ILE A 67 -17.78 15.86 -13.30
N ASN A 68 -17.07 16.75 -13.99
CA ASN A 68 -17.16 18.19 -13.71
C ASN A 68 -18.56 18.77 -14.02
N GLU A 69 -19.24 18.30 -15.06
CA GLU A 69 -20.64 18.66 -15.35
C GLU A 69 -21.58 18.18 -14.24
N ALA A 70 -21.50 16.90 -13.86
CA ALA A 70 -22.28 16.35 -12.75
C ALA A 70 -22.03 17.06 -11.40
N MET A 71 -20.83 17.63 -11.22
CA MET A 71 -20.50 18.45 -10.06
C MET A 71 -21.09 19.86 -10.13
N LYS A 72 -21.23 20.45 -11.33
CA LYS A 72 -21.83 21.78 -11.52
C LYS A 72 -23.32 21.77 -11.21
N ASP A 73 -24.02 20.72 -11.62
CA ASP A 73 -25.48 20.63 -11.46
C ASP A 73 -25.93 20.42 -10.00
N ARG A 74 -24.96 20.25 -9.09
CA ARG A 74 -25.18 20.25 -7.63
C ARG A 74 -25.15 21.64 -6.99
N VAL A 75 -24.69 22.64 -7.71
CA VAL A 75 -24.69 24.02 -7.24
C VAL A 75 -26.11 24.56 -7.39
N SER A 76 -26.68 25.09 -6.31
CA SER A 76 -28.08 25.50 -6.30
C SER A 76 -28.33 26.57 -7.37
N PRO A 77 -29.52 26.65 -7.99
CA PRO A 77 -29.84 27.72 -8.93
C PRO A 77 -29.60 29.10 -8.31
N GLY A 78 -28.67 29.88 -8.88
CA GLY A 78 -28.27 31.20 -8.37
C GLY A 78 -26.95 31.23 -7.59
N GLU A 79 -26.36 30.08 -7.27
CA GLU A 79 -25.02 29.99 -6.70
C GLU A 79 -23.95 29.93 -7.81
N VAL A 80 -22.79 30.55 -7.57
CA VAL A 80 -21.66 30.50 -8.51
C VAL A 80 -20.92 29.19 -8.26
N TYR A 81 -20.72 28.40 -9.33
CA TYR A 81 -19.81 27.24 -9.29
C TYR A 81 -18.39 27.70 -8.96
N ASP A 82 -18.05 27.69 -7.67
CA ASP A 82 -16.72 28.04 -7.18
C ASP A 82 -15.96 26.76 -6.83
N PHE A 83 -14.85 26.51 -7.53
CA PHE A 83 -13.92 25.43 -7.19
C PHE A 83 -13.41 25.53 -5.74
N LYS A 84 -13.54 26.67 -5.06
CA LYS A 84 -13.29 26.80 -3.61
C LYS A 84 -14.32 26.05 -2.76
N GLU A 85 -15.53 25.79 -3.23
CA GLU A 85 -16.50 24.95 -2.50
C GLU A 85 -16.13 23.47 -2.53
N LEU A 86 -15.47 23.00 -3.59
CA LEU A 86 -14.82 21.68 -3.57
C LEU A 86 -13.73 21.58 -2.51
N ARG A 87 -13.11 22.70 -2.12
CA ARG A 87 -12.18 22.73 -0.97
C ARG A 87 -12.91 22.56 0.37
N ARG A 88 -14.22 22.83 0.45
CA ARG A 88 -15.05 22.53 1.63
C ARG A 88 -15.31 21.03 1.75
N HIS A 89 -15.43 20.33 0.62
CA HIS A 89 -15.32 18.87 0.55
C HIS A 89 -13.84 18.45 0.63
N LYS A 90 -13.22 18.61 1.80
CA LYS A 90 -11.81 18.29 2.03
C LYS A 90 -11.51 16.81 1.75
N GLY A 91 -11.12 16.52 0.50
CA GLY A 91 -10.17 15.47 0.11
C GLY A 91 -10.54 14.01 0.33
N ARG A 92 -11.75 13.55 -0.04
CA ARG A 92 -12.16 12.15 0.22
C ARG A 92 -12.90 11.48 -0.94
N ILE A 93 -12.55 11.86 -2.16
CA ILE A 93 -13.05 11.17 -3.35
C ILE A 93 -11.93 10.28 -3.88
N ASP A 94 -12.23 9.00 -4.03
CA ASP A 94 -11.40 8.10 -4.81
C ASP A 94 -11.69 8.32 -6.29
N LEU A 95 -11.09 9.37 -6.86
CA LEU A 95 -11.28 9.77 -8.25
C LEU A 95 -10.89 8.64 -9.21
N GLN A 96 -9.85 7.88 -8.88
CA GLN A 96 -9.39 6.78 -9.73
C GLN A 96 -10.46 5.69 -9.81
N SER A 97 -11.02 5.28 -8.66
CA SER A 97 -12.12 4.32 -8.62
C SER A 97 -13.38 4.85 -9.30
N LEU A 98 -13.73 6.12 -9.10
CA LEU A 98 -14.87 6.75 -9.77
C LEU A 98 -14.73 6.70 -11.30
N LEU A 99 -13.56 7.10 -11.82
CA LEU A 99 -13.25 7.03 -13.25
C LEU A 99 -13.26 5.59 -13.77
N CYS A 100 -12.66 4.64 -13.04
CA CYS A 100 -12.66 3.23 -13.45
C CYS A 100 -14.09 2.67 -13.55
N ASN A 101 -14.96 3.00 -12.61
CA ASN A 101 -16.36 2.57 -12.62
C ASN A 101 -17.13 3.20 -13.76
N GLY A 102 -16.98 4.51 -13.99
CA GLY A 102 -17.72 5.16 -15.06
C GLY A 102 -17.25 4.77 -16.46
N LEU A 103 -15.94 4.64 -16.67
CA LEU A 103 -15.38 4.13 -17.92
C LEU A 103 -15.78 2.67 -18.20
N TYR A 104 -15.87 1.84 -17.16
CA TYR A 104 -16.28 0.45 -17.33
C TYR A 104 -17.74 0.31 -17.74
N ASN A 105 -18.63 1.12 -17.15
CA ASN A 105 -20.06 1.07 -17.40
C ASN A 105 -20.52 2.04 -18.51
N GLU A 106 -19.58 2.70 -19.19
CA GLU A 106 -19.83 3.71 -20.24
C GLU A 106 -20.85 4.78 -19.82
N VAL A 107 -20.69 5.29 -18.58
CA VAL A 107 -21.74 6.08 -17.95
C VAL A 107 -21.91 7.47 -18.56
N GLU A 108 -23.16 7.92 -18.55
CA GLU A 108 -23.55 9.31 -18.83
C GLU A 108 -23.47 10.19 -17.58
N VAL A 109 -23.55 11.51 -17.77
CA VAL A 109 -23.42 12.53 -16.70
C VAL A 109 -24.37 12.26 -15.52
N TYR A 110 -25.63 11.91 -15.78
CA TYR A 110 -26.64 11.66 -14.73
C TYR A 110 -26.28 10.50 -13.78
N HIS A 111 -25.50 9.52 -14.24
CA HIS A 111 -25.03 8.43 -13.37
C HIS A 111 -23.93 8.89 -12.43
N TYR A 112 -23.07 9.82 -12.88
CA TYR A 112 -22.09 10.46 -11.99
C TYR A 112 -22.78 11.30 -10.93
N GLU A 113 -23.86 12.01 -11.27
CA GLU A 113 -24.68 12.72 -10.28
C GLU A 113 -25.18 11.76 -9.21
N ASN A 114 -25.67 10.59 -9.59
CA ASN A 114 -26.08 9.55 -8.65
C ASN A 114 -24.91 9.07 -7.79
N TYR A 115 -23.77 8.67 -8.35
CA TYR A 115 -22.62 8.20 -7.57
C TYR A 115 -22.12 9.24 -6.58
N LEU A 116 -21.92 10.47 -7.04
CA LEU A 116 -21.46 11.58 -6.22
C LEU A 116 -22.45 11.87 -5.08
N SER A 117 -23.74 11.51 -5.20
CA SER A 117 -24.76 11.85 -4.19
C SER A 117 -24.61 10.97 -2.95
N TYR A 118 -24.13 9.75 -3.16
CA TYR A 118 -23.83 8.79 -2.10
C TYR A 118 -22.42 8.98 -1.53
N ILE A 119 -21.43 9.31 -2.36
CA ILE A 119 -20.01 9.32 -1.95
C ILE A 119 -19.48 10.68 -1.49
N MET A 120 -20.23 11.78 -1.68
CA MET A 120 -19.88 13.10 -1.16
C MET A 120 -20.94 13.66 -0.19
N PRO A 121 -21.16 13.05 0.99
CA PRO A 121 -22.09 13.60 1.96
C PRO A 121 -21.61 14.98 2.45
N PRO A 122 -22.51 15.96 2.66
CA PRO A 122 -22.17 17.23 3.29
C PRO A 122 -21.51 16.98 4.64
N ASN A 123 -20.35 17.59 4.89
CA ASN A 123 -19.58 17.47 6.14
C ASN A 123 -19.03 16.06 6.46
N SER A 124 -19.06 15.11 5.52
CA SER A 124 -18.41 13.83 5.72
C SER A 124 -16.95 13.90 5.38
N ASP A 125 -16.21 13.47 6.37
CA ASP A 125 -14.79 13.31 6.37
C ASP A 125 -14.51 11.82 6.03
N ARG A 126 -15.20 11.17 5.09
CA ARG A 126 -14.93 9.73 4.82
C ARG A 126 -15.10 9.38 3.35
N ILE A 127 -14.24 8.53 2.80
CA ILE A 127 -14.50 7.90 1.49
C ILE A 127 -15.56 6.81 1.70
N VAL A 128 -16.68 6.94 1.00
CA VAL A 128 -17.81 6.01 1.09
C VAL A 128 -17.73 5.01 -0.08
N TYR A 129 -17.23 3.81 0.20
CA TYR A 129 -17.20 2.68 -0.73
C TYR A 129 -18.48 1.85 -0.69
N THR A 130 -19.10 1.74 0.48
CA THR A 130 -20.36 1.03 0.72
C THR A 130 -21.26 1.82 1.67
N THR A 131 -22.53 1.42 1.80
CA THR A 131 -23.31 1.77 3.00
C THR A 131 -22.60 1.23 4.24
N ASP A 132 -22.90 1.81 5.42
CA ASP A 132 -22.34 1.35 6.69
C ASP A 132 -22.78 -0.08 7.02
N ILE A 133 -21.82 -0.96 7.25
CA ILE A 133 -22.07 -2.37 7.54
C ILE A 133 -21.94 -2.60 9.05
N PRO A 134 -23.00 -3.12 9.72
CA PRO A 134 -22.99 -3.35 11.16
C PRO A 134 -22.06 -4.49 11.57
N ILE A 135 -21.55 -4.42 12.81
CA ILE A 135 -20.73 -5.46 13.41
C ILE A 135 -21.61 -6.43 14.20
N THR A 136 -21.48 -7.70 13.85
CA THR A 136 -22.11 -8.81 14.58
C THR A 136 -21.05 -9.58 15.36
N VAL A 137 -21.39 -10.05 16.56
CA VAL A 137 -20.44 -10.71 17.47
C VAL A 137 -21.04 -12.04 17.91
N SER A 138 -20.23 -13.11 17.85
CA SER A 138 -20.58 -14.45 18.32
C SER A 138 -19.36 -15.09 18.98
N GLY A 139 -19.32 -15.11 20.31
CA GLY A 139 -18.12 -15.51 21.06
C GLY A 139 -16.93 -14.60 20.74
N ASP A 140 -15.78 -15.19 20.42
CA ASP A 140 -14.53 -14.48 20.05
C ASP A 140 -14.45 -14.07 18.56
N VAL A 141 -15.56 -14.17 17.84
CA VAL A 141 -15.64 -13.90 16.39
C VAL A 141 -16.47 -12.65 16.14
N PHE A 142 -15.83 -11.66 15.53
CA PHE A 142 -16.48 -10.45 15.01
C PHE A 142 -16.75 -10.64 13.52
N THR A 143 -17.95 -10.30 13.04
CA THR A 143 -18.33 -10.47 11.64
C THR A 143 -18.86 -9.18 11.04
N ILE A 144 -18.26 -8.79 9.91
CA ILE A 144 -18.68 -7.67 9.04
C ILE A 144 -19.19 -8.30 7.74
N ASN A 145 -20.51 -8.35 7.55
CA ASN A 145 -21.14 -9.00 6.40
C ASN A 145 -21.70 -7.96 5.41
N SER A 146 -20.98 -7.73 4.32
CA SER A 146 -21.40 -6.77 3.28
C SER A 146 -22.50 -7.33 2.38
N GLN A 147 -22.68 -8.65 2.28
CA GLN A 147 -23.71 -9.25 1.43
C GLN A 147 -25.13 -8.88 1.86
N HIS A 148 -25.39 -8.86 3.17
CA HIS A 148 -26.73 -8.66 3.69
C HIS A 148 -27.04 -7.20 4.07
N ASN A 149 -26.03 -6.34 4.16
CA ASN A 149 -26.19 -4.99 4.70
C ASN A 149 -25.37 -3.89 3.95
N GLY A 150 -24.50 -4.26 3.01
CA GLY A 150 -23.61 -3.33 2.31
C GLY A 150 -23.96 -3.16 0.84
N ARG A 151 -24.55 -2.02 0.47
CA ARG A 151 -24.68 -1.63 -0.95
C ARG A 151 -23.37 -0.98 -1.39
N TYR A 152 -22.77 -1.51 -2.46
CA TYR A 152 -21.58 -0.91 -3.07
C TYR A 152 -21.92 0.41 -3.77
N HIS A 153 -21.13 1.45 -3.50
CA HIS A 153 -21.21 2.75 -4.16
C HIS A 153 -20.08 2.93 -5.18
N ILE A 154 -18.86 2.51 -4.84
CA ILE A 154 -17.72 2.45 -5.76
C ILE A 154 -16.81 1.27 -5.39
N HIS A 155 -16.08 0.75 -6.38
CA HIS A 155 -15.11 -0.31 -6.20
C HIS A 155 -13.69 0.26 -6.20
N TYR A 156 -12.90 -0.04 -5.16
CA TYR A 156 -11.50 0.37 -5.05
C TYR A 156 -10.67 -0.24 -6.18
N ALA A 157 -10.44 0.51 -7.25
CA ALA A 157 -9.88 0.00 -8.50
C ALA A 157 -8.71 0.85 -9.02
N SER A 158 -7.71 0.18 -9.58
CA SER A 158 -6.54 0.84 -10.18
C SER A 158 -6.71 1.07 -11.67
N LYS A 159 -7.33 0.10 -12.34
CA LYS A 159 -7.54 0.10 -13.77
C LYS A 159 -8.99 -0.24 -14.09
N VAL A 160 -9.43 0.20 -15.27
CA VAL A 160 -10.76 -0.18 -15.79
C VAL A 160 -10.89 -1.70 -15.91
N SER A 161 -9.80 -2.39 -16.27
CA SER A 161 -9.75 -3.86 -16.35
C SER A 161 -9.93 -4.56 -14.99
N ASP A 162 -9.62 -3.89 -13.88
CA ASP A 162 -9.76 -4.48 -12.54
C ASP A 162 -11.25 -4.67 -12.21
N ILE A 163 -12.11 -3.74 -12.64
CA ILE A 163 -13.58 -3.83 -12.43
C ILE A 163 -14.15 -5.08 -13.10
N LYS A 164 -13.66 -5.45 -14.29
CA LYS A 164 -14.05 -6.70 -14.99
C LYS A 164 -13.72 -7.96 -14.19
N ARG A 165 -12.79 -7.87 -13.25
CA ARG A 165 -12.29 -8.98 -12.42
C ARG A 165 -12.70 -8.81 -10.96
N MET A 166 -13.84 -8.18 -10.73
CA MET A 166 -14.51 -8.33 -9.44
C MET A 166 -14.75 -9.82 -9.18
N PHE A 167 -14.29 -10.28 -8.03
CA PHE A 167 -14.45 -11.67 -7.64
C PHE A 167 -15.84 -11.92 -7.04
N ASN A 168 -16.33 -13.16 -7.14
CA ASN A 168 -17.50 -13.58 -6.38
C ASN A 168 -17.21 -13.48 -4.89
N TYR A 169 -18.20 -13.01 -4.13
CA TYR A 169 -18.17 -12.89 -2.67
C TYR A 169 -17.20 -13.85 -1.98
N THR A 170 -16.22 -13.28 -1.29
CA THR A 170 -15.16 -14.03 -0.60
C THR A 170 -15.19 -13.70 0.88
N LYS A 171 -14.99 -14.75 1.66
CA LYS A 171 -14.86 -14.70 3.11
C LYS A 171 -13.40 -14.62 3.49
N PHE A 172 -13.01 -13.53 4.14
CA PHE A 172 -11.70 -13.31 4.73
C PHE A 172 -11.81 -13.47 6.23
N ARG A 173 -10.85 -14.17 6.84
CA ARG A 173 -10.73 -14.24 8.31
C ARG A 173 -9.36 -13.74 8.71
N LEU A 174 -9.33 -12.62 9.42
CA LEU A 174 -8.13 -12.03 9.99
C LEU A 174 -7.94 -12.59 11.40
N HIS A 175 -6.75 -13.13 11.65
CA HIS A 175 -6.45 -13.83 12.90
C HIS A 175 -5.51 -13.01 13.78
N SER A 176 -5.93 -12.75 15.02
CA SER A 176 -5.09 -12.13 16.04
C SER A 176 -5.17 -12.95 17.34
N GLY A 177 -4.18 -13.81 17.57
CA GLY A 177 -4.22 -14.76 18.68
C GLY A 177 -5.41 -15.73 18.55
N SER A 178 -6.25 -15.78 19.59
CA SER A 178 -7.48 -16.58 19.61
C SER A 178 -8.70 -15.87 19.02
N GLN A 179 -8.60 -14.57 18.73
CA GLN A 179 -9.71 -13.76 18.22
C GLN A 179 -9.66 -13.68 16.70
N THR A 180 -10.83 -13.55 16.08
CA THR A 180 -10.96 -13.51 14.62
C THR A 180 -11.93 -12.44 14.17
N VAL A 181 -11.52 -11.64 13.19
CA VAL A 181 -12.42 -10.76 12.44
C VAL A 181 -12.72 -11.42 11.11
N VAL A 182 -14.00 -11.70 10.89
CA VAL A 182 -14.55 -12.27 9.67
C VAL A 182 -15.11 -11.14 8.82
N ILE A 183 -14.60 -11.02 7.61
CA ILE A 183 -15.02 -10.01 6.65
C ILE A 183 -15.51 -10.71 5.39
N ASP A 184 -16.74 -10.41 5.09
CA ASP A 184 -17.58 -11.16 4.19
C ASP A 184 -17.97 -10.17 3.09
N GLY A 185 -17.32 -10.23 1.91
CA GLY A 185 -17.57 -9.23 0.87
C GLY A 185 -16.97 -9.49 -0.51
N ILE A 186 -17.37 -8.62 -1.44
CA ILE A 186 -16.88 -8.55 -2.83
C ILE A 186 -15.72 -7.57 -2.90
N GLY A 187 -14.67 -7.94 -3.61
CA GLY A 187 -13.52 -7.09 -3.89
C GLY A 187 -13.06 -7.21 -5.33
N VAL A 188 -11.96 -6.50 -5.61
CA VAL A 188 -11.42 -6.27 -6.94
C VAL A 188 -10.07 -6.98 -7.04
N GLU A 189 -9.88 -7.80 -8.06
CA GLU A 189 -8.59 -8.43 -8.36
C GLU A 189 -7.78 -7.58 -9.32
N SER A 190 -6.51 -7.34 -9.01
CA SER A 190 -5.58 -6.65 -9.91
C SER A 190 -4.55 -7.62 -10.48
N ILE A 191 -4.49 -7.67 -11.81
CA ILE A 191 -3.61 -8.57 -12.59
C ILE A 191 -2.14 -8.24 -12.33
N ASP A 192 -1.83 -6.95 -12.32
CA ASP A 192 -0.47 -6.44 -12.33
C ASP A 192 0.33 -6.87 -11.08
N ASN A 193 -0.36 -7.06 -9.96
CA ASN A 193 0.25 -7.36 -8.67
C ASN A 193 -0.37 -8.58 -7.97
N GLY A 194 -1.28 -9.30 -8.64
CA GLY A 194 -1.88 -10.54 -8.13
C GLY A 194 -2.58 -10.38 -6.78
N MET A 195 -3.23 -9.24 -6.55
CA MET A 195 -3.78 -8.83 -5.26
C MET A 195 -5.30 -8.71 -5.33
N MET A 196 -5.99 -9.23 -4.30
CA MET A 196 -7.42 -9.03 -4.07
C MET A 196 -7.62 -7.85 -3.12
N THR A 197 -8.40 -6.85 -3.52
CA THR A 197 -8.67 -5.68 -2.69
C THR A 197 -10.13 -5.58 -2.31
N LEU A 198 -10.39 -5.48 -1.01
CA LEU A 198 -11.70 -5.19 -0.44
C LEU A 198 -11.69 -3.75 0.08
N ALA A 199 -12.76 -3.00 -0.21
CA ALA A 199 -13.01 -1.70 0.39
C ALA A 199 -14.46 -1.62 0.85
N LEU A 200 -14.67 -1.25 2.12
CA LEU A 200 -16.00 -1.19 2.72
C LEU A 200 -16.06 -0.14 3.84
N ASN A 201 -17.29 0.22 4.21
CA ASN A 201 -17.56 1.07 5.35
C ASN A 201 -18.18 0.26 6.50
N ILE A 202 -17.60 0.38 7.69
CA ILE A 202 -18.03 -0.24 8.93
C ILE A 202 -18.88 0.78 9.71
N ASP A 203 -19.99 0.32 10.26
CA ASP A 203 -20.85 1.12 11.13
C ASP A 203 -20.13 1.48 12.44
N MET A 204 -19.88 2.78 12.61
CA MET A 204 -19.21 3.33 13.80
C MET A 204 -20.17 3.65 14.95
N SER A 205 -21.49 3.59 14.75
CA SER A 205 -22.46 3.88 15.82
C SER A 205 -22.38 2.85 16.95
N GLN A 206 -21.83 1.67 16.66
CA GLN A 206 -21.56 0.59 17.61
C GLN A 206 -20.18 0.76 18.28
N HIS A 207 -19.97 1.89 18.97
CA HIS A 207 -18.66 2.34 19.45
C HIS A 207 -17.77 1.26 20.09
N ASP A 208 -18.30 0.47 21.04
CA ASP A 208 -17.52 -0.57 21.73
C ASP A 208 -17.07 -1.67 20.76
N LYS A 209 -18.00 -2.19 19.95
CA LYS A 209 -17.70 -3.23 18.96
C LYS A 209 -16.73 -2.75 17.89
N PHE A 210 -16.90 -1.50 17.46
CA PHE A 210 -16.02 -0.88 16.49
C PHE A 210 -14.60 -0.75 17.05
N SER A 211 -14.45 -0.31 18.30
CA SER A 211 -13.15 -0.23 18.97
C SER A 211 -12.46 -1.59 19.06
N ASP A 212 -13.19 -2.66 19.39
CA ASP A 212 -12.63 -4.01 19.47
C ASP A 212 -12.19 -4.52 18.09
N VAL A 213 -13.05 -4.37 17.08
CA VAL A 213 -12.71 -4.70 15.69
C VAL A 213 -11.50 -3.91 15.23
N HIS A 214 -11.47 -2.61 15.49
CA HIS A 214 -10.36 -1.73 15.15
C HIS A 214 -9.04 -2.27 15.74
N ASN A 215 -9.02 -2.57 17.03
CA ASN A 215 -7.83 -3.12 17.69
C ASN A 215 -7.39 -4.45 17.07
N LEU A 216 -8.33 -5.35 16.75
CA LEU A 216 -8.03 -6.63 16.10
C LEU A 216 -7.47 -6.48 14.69
N LEU A 217 -8.01 -5.55 13.91
CA LEU A 217 -7.48 -5.22 12.59
C LEU A 217 -6.04 -4.69 12.69
N MET A 218 -5.74 -3.91 13.73
CA MET A 218 -4.41 -3.37 13.97
C MET A 218 -3.39 -4.43 14.44
N SER A 219 -3.84 -5.56 15.00
CA SER A 219 -2.97 -6.62 15.54
C SER A 219 -3.06 -7.96 14.80
N ALA A 220 -3.71 -7.99 13.63
CA ALA A 220 -3.86 -9.21 12.86
C ALA A 220 -2.50 -9.68 12.28
N ASN A 221 -2.22 -10.98 12.42
CA ASN A 221 -0.93 -11.57 12.04
C ASN A 221 -0.97 -12.25 10.66
N TYR A 222 -2.12 -12.76 10.23
CA TYR A 222 -2.32 -13.37 8.93
C TYR A 222 -3.79 -13.37 8.56
N VAL A 223 -4.09 -13.53 7.27
CA VAL A 223 -5.45 -13.72 6.79
C VAL A 223 -5.62 -15.12 6.23
N THR A 224 -6.82 -15.65 6.35
CA THR A 224 -7.26 -16.82 5.60
C THR A 224 -8.40 -16.45 4.66
N TYR A 225 -8.44 -17.06 3.47
CA TYR A 225 -9.48 -16.85 2.47
C TYR A 225 -9.93 -18.18 1.86
N SER A 226 -11.13 -18.22 1.29
CA SER A 226 -11.68 -19.37 0.55
C SER A 226 -11.50 -20.73 1.25
N TYR A 227 -11.97 -20.83 2.49
CA TYR A 227 -11.87 -22.04 3.32
C TYR A 227 -10.41 -22.44 3.64
N ASP A 228 -9.69 -21.52 4.28
CA ASP A 228 -8.45 -21.75 5.05
C ASP A 228 -7.12 -21.64 4.29
N LYS A 229 -7.12 -21.02 3.09
CA LYS A 229 -5.86 -20.64 2.43
C LYS A 229 -5.24 -19.43 3.12
N VAL A 230 -4.00 -19.54 3.55
CA VAL A 230 -3.26 -18.46 4.24
C VAL A 230 -2.72 -17.47 3.21
N ALA A 231 -2.73 -16.18 3.54
CA ALA A 231 -2.12 -15.13 2.71
C ALA A 231 -1.57 -13.99 3.59
N PRO A 232 -0.48 -13.32 3.15
CA PRO A 232 -0.11 -12.03 3.68
C PRO A 232 -1.09 -10.95 3.19
N PHE A 233 -1.16 -9.85 3.91
CA PHE A 233 -2.14 -8.79 3.66
C PHE A 233 -1.62 -7.41 4.08
N ILE A 234 -2.35 -6.37 3.68
CA ILE A 234 -2.15 -4.98 4.08
C ILE A 234 -3.53 -4.40 4.42
N ILE A 235 -3.61 -3.61 5.50
CA ILE A 235 -4.78 -2.78 5.81
C ILE A 235 -4.35 -1.33 5.70
N GLU A 236 -5.05 -0.55 4.89
CA GLU A 236 -4.78 0.87 4.84
C GLU A 236 -5.26 1.54 6.13
N ARG A 237 -4.33 2.20 6.84
CA ARG A 237 -4.67 3.01 8.01
C ARG A 237 -5.50 4.26 7.66
N ALA A 238 -5.41 4.73 6.42
CA ALA A 238 -6.09 5.95 5.98
C ALA A 238 -7.61 5.75 6.00
N GLY A 239 -8.29 6.35 6.99
CA GLY A 239 -9.75 6.28 7.12
C GLY A 239 -10.26 5.13 7.97
N LEU A 240 -9.38 4.25 8.47
CA LEU A 240 -9.77 3.14 9.35
C LEU A 240 -10.45 3.65 10.63
N ASP A 241 -9.93 4.71 11.23
CA ASP A 241 -10.52 5.40 12.40
C ASP A 241 -11.92 5.99 12.12
N GLN A 242 -12.29 6.15 10.84
CA GLN A 242 -13.61 6.61 10.38
C GLN A 242 -14.48 5.47 9.86
N GLY A 243 -14.07 4.22 10.08
CA GLY A 243 -14.79 3.05 9.61
C GLY A 243 -14.65 2.80 8.12
N THR A 244 -13.72 3.44 7.40
CA THR A 244 -13.35 3.00 6.05
C THR A 244 -12.27 1.94 6.14
N LEU A 245 -12.63 0.69 5.85
CA LEU A 245 -11.67 -0.40 5.75
C LEU A 245 -11.28 -0.61 4.30
N ILE A 246 -9.99 -0.54 4.01
CA ILE A 246 -9.39 -1.01 2.75
C ILE A 246 -8.38 -2.09 3.12
N MET A 247 -8.55 -3.28 2.55
CA MET A 247 -7.69 -4.43 2.80
C MET A 247 -7.22 -5.03 1.48
N HIS A 248 -5.93 -5.27 1.38
CA HIS A 248 -5.27 -5.95 0.27
C HIS A 248 -4.80 -7.33 0.71
N VAL A 249 -5.21 -8.37 -0.01
CA VAL A 249 -4.82 -9.76 0.26
C VAL A 249 -4.06 -10.30 -0.93
N PHE A 250 -2.94 -10.98 -0.68
CA PHE A 250 -2.06 -11.54 -1.71
C PHE A 250 -2.23 -13.07 -1.77
N PRO A 251 -3.15 -13.59 -2.60
CA PRO A 251 -3.46 -15.03 -2.66
C PRO A 251 -2.26 -15.91 -3.05
N GLN A 252 -2.29 -17.16 -2.58
CA GLN A 252 -1.18 -18.12 -2.64
C GLN A 252 -1.44 -19.25 -3.67
N SER A 253 -1.63 -18.91 -4.95
CA SER A 253 -1.89 -19.94 -5.98
C SER A 253 -0.68 -20.82 -6.30
N ASP A 254 0.54 -20.33 -6.13
CA ASP A 254 1.79 -20.93 -6.64
C ASP A 254 3.04 -20.54 -5.82
N GLY A 255 2.85 -20.03 -4.59
CA GLY A 255 3.94 -19.54 -3.74
C GLY A 255 4.41 -18.12 -4.05
N THR A 256 3.72 -17.37 -4.92
CA THR A 256 4.05 -15.97 -5.23
C THR A 256 3.55 -14.97 -4.19
N ALA A 257 2.66 -15.37 -3.27
CA ALA A 257 1.98 -14.47 -2.33
C ALA A 257 2.91 -13.51 -1.57
N LEU A 258 3.92 -14.05 -0.87
CA LEU A 258 4.88 -13.25 -0.11
C LEU A 258 5.75 -12.38 -1.03
N THR A 259 6.12 -12.92 -2.20
CA THR A 259 6.89 -12.18 -3.22
C THR A 259 6.11 -10.96 -3.70
N ASN A 260 4.85 -11.14 -4.10
CA ASN A 260 3.97 -10.06 -4.57
C ASN A 260 3.70 -9.04 -3.47
N TRP A 261 3.49 -9.48 -2.22
CA TRP A 261 3.33 -8.61 -1.06
C TRP A 261 4.57 -7.74 -0.82
N MET A 262 5.76 -8.33 -0.88
CA MET A 262 7.01 -7.60 -0.69
C MET A 262 7.27 -6.62 -1.84
N GLN A 263 7.03 -7.04 -3.09
CA GLN A 263 7.11 -6.17 -4.26
C GLN A 263 6.12 -4.99 -4.19
N HIS A 264 4.92 -5.22 -3.65
CA HIS A 264 3.95 -4.16 -3.40
C HIS A 264 4.48 -3.14 -2.39
N CYS A 265 5.07 -3.61 -1.29
CA CYS A 265 5.69 -2.73 -0.29
C CYS A 265 6.86 -1.93 -0.88
N GLU A 266 7.75 -2.59 -1.64
CA GLU A 266 8.86 -1.96 -2.37
C GLU A 266 8.36 -0.85 -3.31
N THR A 267 7.42 -1.19 -4.20
CA THR A 267 6.85 -0.26 -5.19
C THR A 267 6.14 0.92 -4.52
N SER A 268 5.43 0.67 -3.42
CA SER A 268 4.74 1.72 -2.67
C SER A 268 5.71 2.69 -2.01
N LEU A 269 6.82 2.18 -1.46
CA LEU A 269 7.87 3.02 -0.87
C LEU A 269 8.56 3.87 -1.94
N GLU A 270 8.90 3.27 -3.08
CA GLU A 270 9.49 3.98 -4.21
C GLU A 270 8.60 5.13 -4.67
N ARG A 271 7.30 4.88 -4.87
CA ARG A 271 6.33 5.92 -5.27
C ARG A 271 6.24 7.04 -4.25
N MET A 272 6.20 6.70 -2.97
CA MET A 272 6.20 7.69 -1.90
C MET A 272 7.47 8.55 -1.94
N LEU A 273 8.65 7.92 -2.08
CA LEU A 273 9.92 8.62 -2.18
C LEU A 273 10.00 9.54 -3.40
N ILE A 274 9.58 9.08 -4.59
CA ILE A 274 9.50 9.91 -5.78
C ILE A 274 8.63 11.14 -5.52
N SER A 275 7.48 10.97 -4.87
CA SER A 275 6.61 12.09 -4.52
C SER A 275 7.28 13.07 -3.55
N ILE A 276 8.01 12.58 -2.54
CA ILE A 276 8.72 13.41 -1.58
C ILE A 276 9.85 14.17 -2.30
N LEU A 277 10.70 13.47 -3.04
CA LEU A 277 11.84 14.03 -3.75
C LEU A 277 11.43 15.06 -4.81
N ASN A 278 10.38 14.81 -5.59
CA ASN A 278 9.83 15.79 -6.54
C ASN A 278 9.32 17.05 -5.82
N THR A 279 8.74 16.90 -4.63
CA THR A 279 8.28 18.05 -3.84
C THR A 279 9.46 18.82 -3.26
N LEU A 280 10.47 18.13 -2.73
CA LEU A 280 11.68 18.74 -2.20
C LEU A 280 12.46 19.51 -3.27
N LYS A 281 12.60 18.93 -4.47
CA LYS A 281 13.23 19.58 -5.64
C LYS A 281 12.59 20.93 -5.98
N THR A 282 11.27 21.06 -5.80
CA THR A 282 10.51 22.23 -6.26
C THR A 282 10.18 23.23 -5.16
N LYS A 283 10.08 22.79 -3.90
CA LYS A 283 9.51 23.59 -2.80
C LYS A 283 10.33 23.62 -1.52
N GLY A 284 11.41 22.85 -1.39
CA GLY A 284 12.20 22.73 -0.15
C GLY A 284 11.48 22.07 1.04
N GLU A 285 10.15 21.96 0.98
CA GLU A 285 9.32 21.33 2.00
C GLU A 285 8.46 20.21 1.42
N ALA A 286 8.54 19.01 2.00
CA ALA A 286 7.67 17.89 1.69
C ALA A 286 6.86 17.45 2.91
N TYR A 287 5.78 16.70 2.66
CA TYR A 287 4.90 16.22 3.71
C TYR A 287 4.86 14.70 3.70
N SER A 288 4.97 14.09 4.89
CA SER A 288 4.75 12.67 5.10
C SER A 288 3.59 12.45 6.08
N SER A 289 3.05 11.23 6.11
CA SER A 289 1.96 10.82 6.99
C SER A 289 2.48 9.72 7.91
N LYS A 290 1.97 9.69 9.14
CA LYS A 290 2.08 8.52 10.01
C LYS A 290 1.61 7.24 9.31
N GLY A 291 2.21 6.11 9.66
CA GLY A 291 1.89 4.82 9.06
C GLY A 291 2.25 4.72 7.58
N LEU A 292 3.20 5.55 7.10
CA LEU A 292 3.62 5.63 5.70
C LEU A 292 2.44 5.79 4.71
N GLY A 293 1.42 6.54 5.13
CA GLY A 293 0.22 6.80 4.32
C GLY A 293 -0.71 5.59 4.14
N GLY A 294 -0.57 4.55 4.97
CA GLY A 294 -1.43 3.36 4.97
C GLY A 294 -1.06 2.32 3.91
N GLN A 295 0.00 2.51 3.12
CA GLN A 295 0.36 1.59 2.03
C GLN A 295 1.14 0.35 2.48
N PHE A 296 1.28 0.17 3.79
CA PHE A 296 2.12 -0.85 4.40
C PHE A 296 1.33 -1.61 5.45
N PRO A 297 1.68 -2.89 5.67
CA PRO A 297 1.09 -3.68 6.75
C PRO A 297 1.31 -2.99 8.09
N ILE A 298 0.32 -3.06 8.97
CA ILE A 298 0.33 -2.38 10.27
C ILE A 298 1.41 -2.97 11.19
N ASP A 299 1.56 -4.29 11.16
CA ASP A 299 2.67 -5.04 11.76
C ASP A 299 3.43 -5.78 10.66
N PHE A 300 4.46 -5.15 10.09
CA PHE A 300 5.16 -5.67 8.92
C PHE A 300 5.80 -7.02 9.18
N TYR A 301 6.48 -7.17 10.33
CA TYR A 301 7.09 -8.43 10.71
C TYR A 301 6.10 -9.42 11.30
N GLY A 302 5.07 -8.93 11.99
CA GLY A 302 3.95 -9.76 12.45
C GLY A 302 3.26 -10.46 11.29
N VAL A 303 3.00 -9.75 10.18
CA VAL A 303 2.42 -10.33 8.96
C VAL A 303 3.35 -11.34 8.30
N LEU A 304 4.63 -11.00 8.12
CA LEU A 304 5.61 -11.93 7.54
C LEU A 304 5.74 -13.21 8.36
N ARG A 305 5.97 -13.07 9.68
CA ARG A 305 6.13 -14.20 10.60
C ARG A 305 4.84 -14.99 10.72
N GLY A 306 3.71 -14.33 10.92
CA GLY A 306 2.39 -14.94 11.07
C GLY A 306 2.00 -15.76 9.85
N THR A 307 2.23 -15.22 8.65
CA THR A 307 2.01 -15.93 7.38
C THR A 307 2.89 -17.17 7.28
N LEU A 308 4.20 -17.04 7.50
CA LEU A 308 5.13 -18.15 7.42
C LEU A 308 4.85 -19.22 8.50
N ASP A 309 4.46 -18.82 9.70
CA ASP A 309 4.12 -19.72 10.82
C ASP A 309 2.83 -20.50 10.53
N ALA A 310 1.81 -19.84 9.97
CA ALA A 310 0.53 -20.47 9.64
C ALA A 310 0.64 -21.48 8.47
N LEU A 311 1.70 -21.36 7.67
CA LEU A 311 2.02 -22.29 6.59
C LEU A 311 2.86 -23.50 7.04
N ASP A 312 3.35 -23.52 8.28
CA ASP A 312 4.17 -24.62 8.78
C ASP A 312 3.30 -25.84 9.11
N PRO A 313 3.47 -26.97 8.39
CA PRO A 313 2.68 -28.18 8.62
C PRO A 313 2.98 -28.87 9.95
N ALA A 314 4.11 -28.57 10.59
CA ALA A 314 4.44 -29.08 11.91
C ALA A 314 3.70 -28.34 13.04
N LYS A 315 3.04 -27.23 12.71
CA LYS A 315 2.31 -26.40 13.67
C LYS A 315 0.90 -26.96 13.90
N SER A 316 0.53 -27.13 15.17
CA SER A 316 -0.88 -27.41 15.49
C SER A 316 -1.71 -26.14 15.37
N SER A 317 -2.95 -26.27 14.87
CA SER A 317 -3.92 -25.19 14.70
C SER A 317 -4.25 -24.43 16.00
N ASN A 318 -3.91 -25.00 17.16
CA ASN A 318 -4.12 -24.41 18.49
C ASN A 318 -2.83 -23.91 19.16
N SER A 319 -1.69 -23.88 18.45
CA SER A 319 -0.43 -23.41 19.03
C SER A 319 -0.39 -21.88 19.09
N ASN A 320 -0.64 -21.34 20.28
CA ASN A 320 -0.35 -19.96 20.67
C ASN A 320 1.17 -19.70 20.74
N THR A 321 1.92 -19.98 19.68
CA THR A 321 3.30 -19.50 19.58
C THR A 321 3.30 -18.03 19.18
N SER A 322 2.86 -17.20 20.12
CA SER A 322 3.17 -15.76 20.20
C SER A 322 4.60 -15.52 20.72
N ARG A 323 5.50 -16.52 20.67
CA ARG A 323 6.90 -16.26 20.97
C ARG A 323 7.37 -15.28 19.91
N ARG A 324 7.72 -14.06 20.33
CA ARG A 324 8.40 -13.06 19.51
C ARG A 324 9.70 -13.69 18.99
N ILE A 325 9.62 -14.42 17.88
CA ILE A 325 10.80 -14.80 17.11
C ILE A 325 11.36 -13.46 16.61
N PRO A 326 12.61 -13.10 16.98
CA PRO A 326 13.24 -11.88 16.50
C PRO A 326 13.23 -11.85 14.98
N ASP A 327 12.93 -10.70 14.39
CA ASP A 327 12.82 -10.53 12.93
C ASP A 327 14.07 -11.03 12.21
N LYS A 328 15.25 -10.77 12.80
CA LYS A 328 16.53 -11.28 12.33
C LYS A 328 16.53 -12.79 12.06
N ILE A 329 15.89 -13.60 12.91
CA ILE A 329 15.85 -15.07 12.75
C ILE A 329 15.01 -15.45 11.53
N VAL A 330 13.87 -14.79 11.32
CA VAL A 330 13.01 -15.04 10.15
C VAL A 330 13.74 -14.67 8.86
N ILE A 331 14.46 -13.54 8.87
CA ILE A 331 15.23 -13.10 7.70
C ILE A 331 16.43 -14.01 7.44
N ASP A 332 17.13 -14.42 8.49
CA ASP A 332 18.22 -15.40 8.40
C ASP A 332 17.74 -16.73 7.79
N GLU A 333 16.56 -17.23 8.20
CA GLU A 333 15.94 -18.43 7.63
C GLU A 333 15.69 -18.27 6.12
N LEU A 334 15.15 -17.13 5.68
CA LEU A 334 14.85 -16.87 4.27
C LEU A 334 16.13 -16.82 3.42
N PHE A 335 17.15 -16.09 3.88
CA PHE A 335 18.43 -15.95 3.16
C PHE A 335 19.17 -17.29 3.09
N LYS A 336 19.31 -17.99 4.23
CA LYS A 336 19.93 -19.32 4.28
C LYS A 336 19.14 -20.35 3.48
N GLY A 337 17.81 -20.26 3.48
CA GLY A 337 16.94 -21.09 2.65
C GLY A 337 17.27 -20.96 1.17
N TYR A 338 17.43 -19.73 0.67
CA TYR A 338 17.85 -19.49 -0.72
C TYR A 338 19.25 -20.01 -1.01
N ILE A 339 20.23 -19.68 -0.15
CA ILE A 339 21.62 -20.11 -0.31
C ILE A 339 21.73 -21.64 -0.33
N ASN A 340 21.10 -22.32 0.62
CA ASN A 340 21.08 -23.79 0.68
C ASN A 340 20.35 -24.40 -0.52
N GLY A 341 19.24 -23.79 -0.94
CA GLY A 341 18.50 -24.20 -2.13
C GLY A 341 19.36 -24.17 -3.39
N VAL A 342 20.22 -23.15 -3.56
CA VAL A 342 21.14 -23.05 -4.70
C VAL A 342 22.35 -23.98 -4.55
N ARG A 343 23.00 -24.00 -3.37
CA ARG A 343 24.23 -24.77 -3.14
C ARG A 343 24.02 -26.28 -3.10
N THR A 344 22.99 -26.71 -2.37
CA THR A 344 22.76 -28.12 -2.01
C THR A 344 21.51 -28.69 -2.66
N GLY A 345 20.65 -27.83 -3.22
CA GLY A 345 19.34 -28.21 -3.74
C GLY A 345 18.28 -28.39 -2.66
N VAL A 346 18.59 -28.19 -1.37
CA VAL A 346 17.70 -28.50 -0.23
C VAL A 346 17.21 -27.23 0.44
N VAL A 347 15.91 -27.20 0.79
CA VAL A 347 15.26 -26.13 1.56
C VAL A 347 14.36 -26.72 2.65
N SER A 348 13.99 -25.91 3.66
CA SER A 348 13.04 -26.35 4.69
C SER A 348 11.63 -26.53 4.11
N GLU A 349 10.81 -27.34 4.78
CA GLU A 349 9.41 -27.57 4.37
C GLU A 349 8.60 -26.26 4.39
N ARG A 350 8.86 -25.39 5.36
CA ARG A 350 8.24 -24.08 5.50
C ARG A 350 8.52 -23.17 4.31
N ILE A 351 9.79 -23.07 3.90
CA ILE A 351 10.21 -22.30 2.71
C ILE A 351 9.62 -22.90 1.43
N ARG A 352 9.59 -24.23 1.33
CA ARG A 352 8.98 -24.95 0.21
C ARG A 352 7.53 -24.54 -0.01
N ILE A 353 6.73 -24.56 1.06
CA ILE A 353 5.29 -24.22 1.01
C ILE A 353 5.09 -22.73 0.74
N ALA A 354 5.86 -21.88 1.42
CA ALA A 354 5.74 -20.43 1.31
C ALA A 354 6.02 -19.91 -0.12
N PHE A 355 7.04 -20.46 -0.77
CA PHE A 355 7.52 -19.97 -2.08
C PHE A 355 7.26 -20.90 -3.25
N GLY A 356 6.61 -22.06 -3.03
CA GLY A 356 6.26 -23.00 -4.08
C GLY A 356 7.47 -23.71 -4.71
N CYS A 357 8.60 -23.80 -4.00
CA CYS A 357 9.81 -24.46 -4.51
C CYS A 357 9.80 -25.98 -4.24
N LEU A 358 10.85 -26.69 -4.65
CA LEU A 358 11.01 -28.12 -4.37
C LEU A 358 11.62 -28.33 -3.00
N LYS A 359 11.39 -29.48 -2.34
CA LYS A 359 12.07 -29.79 -1.07
C LYS A 359 13.57 -30.05 -1.27
N THR A 360 13.87 -30.81 -2.33
CA THR A 360 15.21 -31.24 -2.72
C THR A 360 15.39 -31.06 -4.22
N ARG A 361 16.64 -31.06 -4.70
CA ARG A 361 17.00 -30.90 -6.12
C ARG A 361 16.51 -29.57 -6.73
N ASN A 362 16.44 -28.52 -5.91
CA ASN A 362 16.16 -27.18 -6.41
C ASN A 362 17.21 -26.75 -7.44
N LYS A 363 16.74 -26.07 -8.48
CA LYS A 363 17.55 -25.30 -9.43
C LYS A 363 17.13 -23.83 -9.33
N PRO A 364 17.93 -22.88 -9.83
CA PRO A 364 17.62 -21.44 -9.73
C PRO A 364 16.19 -21.08 -10.15
N HIS A 365 15.67 -21.66 -11.24
CA HIS A 365 14.32 -21.39 -11.71
C HIS A 365 13.21 -21.85 -10.74
N ASN A 366 13.44 -22.90 -9.94
CA ASN A 366 12.48 -23.36 -8.91
C ASN A 366 12.49 -22.46 -7.67
N LEU A 367 13.51 -21.62 -7.50
CA LEU A 367 13.67 -20.72 -6.37
C LEU A 367 13.26 -19.28 -6.71
N ILE A 368 12.70 -19.04 -7.89
CA ILE A 368 12.46 -17.70 -8.43
C ILE A 368 11.64 -16.81 -7.48
N ASN A 369 10.59 -17.35 -6.85
CA ASN A 369 9.75 -16.58 -5.93
C ASN A 369 10.53 -16.15 -4.68
N LEU A 370 11.32 -17.05 -4.10
CA LEU A 370 12.19 -16.76 -2.95
C LEU A 370 13.29 -15.76 -3.33
N GLN A 371 13.91 -15.94 -4.50
CA GLN A 371 14.93 -15.02 -5.04
C GLN A 371 14.35 -13.61 -5.21
N LEU A 372 13.18 -13.49 -5.83
CA LEU A 372 12.49 -12.23 -6.04
C LEU A 372 12.06 -11.59 -4.72
N PHE A 373 11.60 -12.38 -3.76
CA PHE A 373 11.29 -11.88 -2.41
C PHE A 373 12.52 -11.25 -1.76
N ILE A 374 13.66 -11.95 -1.73
CA ILE A 374 14.90 -11.45 -1.12
C ILE A 374 15.40 -10.20 -1.85
N LYS A 375 15.32 -10.19 -3.18
CA LYS A 375 15.67 -9.01 -4.00
C LYS A 375 14.81 -7.80 -3.63
N SER A 376 13.49 -7.95 -3.61
CA SER A 376 12.56 -6.88 -3.24
C SER A 376 12.75 -6.43 -1.79
N TYR A 377 13.08 -7.35 -0.89
CA TYR A 377 13.37 -7.04 0.49
C TYR A 377 14.62 -6.17 0.66
N LEU A 378 15.71 -6.52 -0.04
CA LEU A 378 16.95 -5.74 -0.05
C LEU A 378 16.75 -4.36 -0.68
N SER A 379 16.02 -4.29 -1.79
CA SER A 379 15.68 -3.04 -2.46
C SER A 379 14.83 -2.14 -1.55
N PHE A 380 13.79 -2.71 -0.93
CA PHE A 380 12.97 -2.03 0.07
C PHE A 380 13.79 -1.48 1.23
N ALA A 381 14.76 -2.26 1.76
CA ALA A 381 15.66 -1.77 2.80
C ALA A 381 16.47 -0.55 2.33
N GLY A 382 17.04 -0.59 1.13
CA GLY A 382 17.77 0.54 0.54
C GLY A 382 16.89 1.78 0.37
N LEU A 383 15.68 1.62 -0.16
CA LEU A 383 14.69 2.70 -0.28
C LEU A 383 14.33 3.26 1.11
N PHE A 384 14.13 2.39 2.09
CA PHE A 384 13.76 2.81 3.43
C PHE A 384 14.87 3.59 4.13
N GLN A 385 16.14 3.22 3.92
CA GLN A 385 17.26 4.01 4.41
C GLN A 385 17.24 5.43 3.83
N TYR A 386 16.91 5.60 2.55
CA TYR A 386 16.80 6.93 1.95
C TYR A 386 15.65 7.71 2.56
N TYR A 387 14.51 7.05 2.79
CA TYR A 387 13.39 7.67 3.47
C TYR A 387 13.76 8.13 4.90
N ASP A 388 14.37 7.25 5.70
CA ASP A 388 14.79 7.57 7.07
C ASP A 388 15.85 8.69 7.11
N ASP A 389 16.79 8.68 6.17
CA ASP A 389 17.80 9.73 6.03
C ASP A 389 17.15 11.10 5.74
N ILE A 390 16.17 11.14 4.83
CA ILE A 390 15.41 12.36 4.51
C ILE A 390 14.56 12.81 5.71
N MET A 391 13.84 11.90 6.35
CA MET A 391 12.98 12.21 7.51
C MET A 391 13.78 12.73 8.69
N THR A 392 15.00 12.23 8.89
CA THR A 392 15.88 12.60 10.00
C THR A 392 16.96 13.62 9.60
N PHE A 393 16.85 14.22 8.41
CA PHE A 393 17.85 15.13 7.84
C PHE A 393 18.24 16.29 8.78
N ASN A 394 17.25 16.89 9.43
CA ASN A 394 17.42 18.02 10.34
C ASN A 394 17.36 17.61 11.82
N LYS A 395 17.35 16.30 12.13
CA LYS A 395 17.23 15.83 13.52
C LYS A 395 18.51 16.18 14.27
N ASP A 396 18.33 16.93 15.34
CA ASP A 396 19.39 17.31 16.27
C ASP A 396 19.59 16.20 17.32
N VAL A 397 20.85 15.84 17.59
CA VAL A 397 21.24 14.99 18.70
C VAL A 397 22.17 15.82 19.60
N ASP A 398 21.66 16.24 20.76
CA ASP A 398 22.40 17.00 21.78
C ASP A 398 23.04 18.32 21.31
N GLY A 399 22.38 19.03 20.40
CA GLY A 399 22.84 20.29 19.80
C GLY A 399 23.71 20.10 18.56
N VAL A 400 23.92 18.86 18.09
CA VAL A 400 24.78 18.53 16.96
C VAL A 400 23.97 17.92 15.81
N LYS A 401 24.07 18.55 14.63
CA LYS A 401 23.55 18.02 13.38
C LYS A 401 24.53 17.03 12.76
N ASP A 402 24.03 15.93 12.22
CA ASP A 402 24.82 14.92 11.53
C ASP A 402 25.23 15.40 10.12
N VAL A 403 26.38 16.08 10.04
CA VAL A 403 26.90 16.68 8.80
C VAL A 403 27.16 15.62 7.71
N THR A 404 27.56 14.41 8.10
CA THR A 404 27.81 13.31 7.16
C THR A 404 26.50 12.83 6.53
N LYS A 405 25.44 12.68 7.32
CA LYS A 405 24.10 12.39 6.80
C LYS A 405 23.60 13.52 5.92
N GLN A 406 23.72 14.77 6.34
CA GLN A 406 23.26 15.92 5.55
C GLN A 406 23.94 16.00 4.18
N SER A 407 25.24 15.74 4.14
CA SER A 407 26.03 15.62 2.91
C SER A 407 25.49 14.51 2.01
N ARG A 408 25.30 13.30 2.57
CA ARG A 408 24.76 12.15 1.84
C ARG A 408 23.36 12.40 1.27
N VAL A 409 22.45 13.00 2.04
CA VAL A 409 21.08 13.32 1.58
C VAL A 409 21.10 14.39 0.50
N THR A 410 21.99 15.37 0.62
CA THR A 410 22.17 16.40 -0.40
C THR A 410 22.63 15.78 -1.72
N GLU A 411 23.63 14.89 -1.70
CA GLU A 411 24.07 14.14 -2.88
C GLU A 411 22.96 13.28 -3.49
N GLN A 412 22.15 12.61 -2.65
CA GLN A 412 21.01 11.82 -3.10
C GLN A 412 19.98 12.69 -3.82
N LEU A 413 19.64 13.86 -3.27
CA LEU A 413 18.69 14.79 -3.89
C LEU A 413 19.24 15.34 -5.21
N LEU A 414 20.51 15.75 -5.25
CA LEU A 414 21.17 16.21 -6.48
C LEU A 414 21.19 15.11 -7.55
N SER A 415 21.49 13.87 -7.16
CA SER A 415 21.45 12.74 -8.08
C SER A 415 20.02 12.46 -8.58
N PHE A 416 19.00 12.63 -7.74
CA PHE A 416 17.61 12.51 -8.17
C PHE A 416 17.19 13.66 -9.10
N ILE A 417 17.69 14.87 -8.89
CA ILE A 417 17.42 16.01 -9.79
C ILE A 417 17.96 15.73 -11.20
N ASP A 418 19.13 15.11 -11.30
CA ASP A 418 19.82 14.77 -12.54
C ASP A 418 19.24 13.52 -13.22
N LYS A 419 19.11 12.41 -12.47
CA LYS A 419 18.72 11.08 -12.99
C LYS A 419 17.24 10.73 -12.82
N GLY A 420 16.47 11.52 -12.06
CA GLY A 420 15.08 11.25 -11.74
C GLY A 420 14.87 9.88 -11.06
N SER A 421 13.76 9.23 -11.41
CA SER A 421 13.40 7.90 -10.86
C SER A 421 14.42 6.79 -11.17
N MET A 422 15.32 6.96 -12.14
CA MET A 422 16.35 5.96 -12.43
C MET A 422 17.30 5.74 -11.24
N MET A 423 17.57 6.77 -10.44
CA MET A 423 18.42 6.68 -9.27
C MET A 423 17.88 5.67 -8.24
N LEU A 424 16.55 5.60 -8.07
CA LEU A 424 15.92 4.62 -7.19
C LEU A 424 15.97 3.20 -7.78
N LYS A 425 15.89 3.07 -9.12
CA LYS A 425 16.05 1.78 -9.82
C LYS A 425 17.46 1.19 -9.69
N GLU A 426 18.49 2.01 -9.47
CA GLU A 426 19.84 1.51 -9.19
C GLU A 426 19.90 0.69 -7.88
N LEU A 427 18.99 0.93 -6.92
CA LEU A 427 18.89 0.13 -5.69
C LEU A 427 18.39 -1.29 -5.98
N GLU A 428 17.40 -1.41 -6.86
CA GLU A 428 16.88 -2.70 -7.32
C GLU A 428 17.97 -3.53 -8.03
N GLN A 429 18.79 -2.86 -8.85
CA GLN A 429 19.93 -3.49 -9.53
C GLN A 429 21.00 -3.95 -8.54
N LYS A 430 21.35 -3.11 -7.55
CA LYS A 430 22.29 -3.48 -6.48
C LYS A 430 21.78 -4.66 -5.67
N ALA A 431 20.49 -4.69 -5.33
CA ALA A 431 19.86 -5.82 -4.67
C ALA A 431 19.99 -7.11 -5.49
N GLY A 432 19.75 -7.04 -6.81
CA GLY A 432 19.95 -8.18 -7.72
C GLY A 432 21.39 -8.70 -7.69
N ILE A 433 22.38 -7.81 -7.81
CA ILE A 433 23.81 -8.17 -7.75
C ILE A 433 24.18 -8.84 -6.43
N ILE A 434 23.64 -8.36 -5.30
CA ILE A 434 23.87 -8.97 -3.99
C ILE A 434 23.29 -10.39 -3.98
N VAL A 435 22.03 -10.55 -4.38
CA VAL A 435 21.32 -11.85 -4.38
C VAL A 435 22.05 -12.88 -5.23
N ASP A 436 22.52 -12.49 -6.41
CA ASP A 436 23.22 -13.40 -7.34
C ASP A 436 24.57 -13.86 -6.77
N LYS A 437 25.18 -13.08 -5.87
CA LYS A 437 26.45 -13.41 -5.22
C LYS A 437 26.29 -14.22 -3.94
N LEU A 438 25.13 -14.17 -3.26
CA LEU A 438 24.89 -14.84 -1.98
C LEU A 438 25.32 -16.32 -1.98
N PRO A 439 24.96 -17.15 -3.00
CA PRO A 439 25.31 -18.57 -3.00
C PRO A 439 26.81 -18.84 -3.09
N ASN A 440 27.64 -17.89 -3.51
CA ASN A 440 29.08 -18.07 -3.63
C ASN A 440 29.88 -17.28 -2.58
N SER A 441 29.18 -16.60 -1.66
CA SER A 441 29.81 -15.74 -0.66
C SER A 441 30.21 -16.52 0.59
N ALA A 442 31.25 -16.04 1.28
CA ALA A 442 31.60 -16.55 2.60
C ALA A 442 30.49 -16.26 3.63
N ASP A 443 30.34 -17.12 4.64
CA ASP A 443 29.29 -16.99 5.66
C ASP A 443 29.38 -15.65 6.40
N GLU A 444 30.60 -15.15 6.65
CA GLU A 444 30.83 -13.82 7.24
C GLU A 444 30.21 -12.69 6.43
N TYR A 445 30.28 -12.76 5.10
CA TYR A 445 29.66 -11.78 4.21
C TYR A 445 28.14 -11.87 4.25
N ILE A 446 27.58 -13.09 4.27
CA ILE A 446 26.14 -13.32 4.36
C ILE A 446 25.60 -12.74 5.67
N ASP A 447 26.24 -13.05 6.79
CA ASP A 447 25.89 -12.53 8.11
C ASP A 447 26.01 -11.01 8.15
N HIS A 448 27.04 -10.43 7.52
CA HIS A 448 27.19 -8.98 7.39
C HIS A 448 25.99 -8.34 6.68
N ILE A 449 25.59 -8.88 5.52
CA ILE A 449 24.43 -8.38 4.76
C ILE A 449 23.14 -8.50 5.58
N ILE A 450 22.87 -9.65 6.18
CA ILE A 450 21.67 -9.86 7.01
C ILE A 450 21.64 -8.86 8.17
N ASN A 451 22.77 -8.65 8.85
CA ASN A 451 22.89 -7.69 9.94
C ASN A 451 22.67 -6.25 9.48
N GLN A 452 23.24 -5.84 8.33
CA GLN A 452 23.03 -4.50 7.78
C GLN A 452 21.57 -4.28 7.43
N VAL A 453 20.97 -5.20 6.68
CA VAL A 453 19.58 -5.12 6.26
C VAL A 453 18.67 -5.04 7.47
N THR A 454 18.81 -5.95 8.43
CA THR A 454 18.04 -5.96 9.68
C THR A 454 18.14 -4.64 10.44
N LYS A 455 19.32 -4.01 10.50
CA LYS A 455 19.50 -2.71 11.16
C LYS A 455 18.73 -1.58 10.45
N ILE A 456 18.73 -1.59 9.12
CA ILE A 456 18.04 -0.58 8.31
C ILE A 456 16.53 -0.68 8.46
N ILE A 457 16.01 -1.90 8.52
CA ILE A 457 14.57 -2.17 8.48
C ILE A 457 13.91 -2.37 9.85
N SER A 458 14.67 -2.67 10.90
CA SER A 458 14.13 -2.75 12.28
C SER A 458 13.35 -1.48 12.67
N PRO A 459 13.79 -0.27 12.27
CA PRO A 459 13.02 0.96 12.47
C PRO A 459 11.67 1.04 11.75
N VAL A 460 11.43 0.26 10.68
CA VAL A 460 10.20 0.34 9.88
C VAL A 460 8.96 0.24 10.76
N GLN A 461 8.93 -0.69 11.71
CA GLN A 461 7.79 -0.87 12.61
C GLN A 461 7.47 0.38 13.44
N ARG A 462 8.48 1.22 13.76
CA ARG A 462 8.28 2.49 14.47
C ARG A 462 7.64 3.57 13.60
N TYR A 463 7.91 3.55 12.29
CA TYR A 463 7.25 4.47 11.34
C TYR A 463 5.84 4.01 10.97
N LEU A 464 5.61 2.70 11.09
CA LEU A 464 4.30 2.12 10.87
C LEU A 464 3.38 2.38 12.05
N ASN A 465 3.83 2.24 13.30
CA ASN A 465 3.06 2.49 14.52
C ASN A 465 2.77 3.96 14.75
#